data_AF-A0AAE3R0A1-F1
#
_entry.id   AF-A0AAE3R0A1-F1
#
_cell.length_a   1.000
_cell.length_b   1.000
_cell.length_c   1.000
_cell.angle_alpha   90.00
_cell.angle_beta   90.00
_cell.angle_gamma   90.00
#
_symmetry.space_group_name_H-M   'P 1'
#
loop_
_entity.id
_entity.type
_entity.pdbx_description
1 polymer ?
#
loop_
_entity_poly.entity_id
_entity_poly.type
_entity_poly.pdbx_seq_one_letter_code
_entity_poly.pdbx_strand_id
1 'polypeptide(L)' 'MRQAHAIKPGPKPKKDDGSLDKRRRVTPEKKDKYPPLKPHKHTPND' A
#
# COMPACT_ATOMS: atom_id res chain seq x y z
N MET A 1 27.49 -19.40 -5.73
CA MET A 1 26.95 -18.03 -5.87
C MET A 1 25.44 -18.13 -6.13
N ARG A 2 24.57 -17.87 -5.13
CA ARG A 2 23.10 -17.87 -5.33
C ARG A 2 22.68 -16.49 -5.84
N GLN A 3 22.22 -16.40 -7.08
CA GLN A 3 21.65 -15.17 -7.63
C GLN A 3 20.30 -14.89 -6.93
N ALA A 4 20.24 -13.85 -6.11
CA ALA A 4 18.99 -13.39 -5.51
C ALA A 4 18.08 -12.85 -6.63
N HIS A 5 17.10 -13.64 -7.04
CA HIS A 5 16.10 -13.21 -8.01
C HIS A 5 15.22 -12.15 -7.37
N ALA A 6 15.06 -10.99 -8.02
CA ALA A 6 14.16 -9.94 -7.57
C ALA A 6 12.76 -10.55 -7.39
N ILE A 7 12.22 -10.50 -6.16
CA ILE A 7 10.86 -10.96 -5.86
C ILE A 7 9.93 -10.07 -6.69
N LYS A 8 9.44 -10.59 -7.82
CA LYS A 8 8.43 -9.89 -8.61
C LYS A 8 7.27 -9.57 -7.66
N PRO A 9 6.83 -8.31 -7.55
CA PRO A 9 5.70 -7.99 -6.69
C PRO A 9 4.48 -8.70 -7.27
N GLY A 10 4.16 -9.86 -6.71
CA GLY A 10 3.03 -10.67 -7.15
C GLY A 10 1.71 -9.90 -7.01
N PRO A 11 0.64 -10.41 -7.64
CA PRO A 11 -0.69 -9.84 -7.52
C PRO A 11 -1.03 -9.58 -6.05
N LYS A 12 -1.67 -8.43 -5.81
CA LYS A 12 -2.11 -8.02 -4.47
C LYS A 12 -2.94 -9.16 -3.86
N PRO A 13 -2.58 -9.67 -2.66
CA PRO A 13 -3.29 -10.75 -2.02
C PRO A 13 -4.78 -10.44 -1.99
N LYS A 14 -5.58 -11.46 -2.31
CA LYS A 14 -7.02 -11.43 -2.11
C LYS A 14 -7.29 -11.87 -0.68
N LYS A 15 -8.38 -11.39 -0.10
CA LYS A 15 -8.93 -11.97 1.12
C LYS A 15 -9.63 -13.29 0.79
N ASP A 16 -10.08 -14.00 1.82
CA ASP A 16 -10.82 -15.26 1.68
C ASP A 16 -12.12 -15.12 0.86
N ASP A 17 -12.71 -13.91 0.85
CA ASP A 17 -13.89 -13.55 0.05
C ASP A 17 -13.58 -13.24 -1.43
N GLY A 18 -12.32 -13.37 -1.86
CA GLY A 18 -11.86 -13.08 -3.21
C GLY A 18 -11.71 -11.58 -3.53
N SER A 19 -12.12 -10.68 -2.63
CA SER A 19 -11.90 -9.25 -2.78
C SER A 19 -10.43 -8.90 -2.54
N LEU A 20 -9.97 -7.81 -3.16
CA LEU A 20 -8.59 -7.34 -2.95
C LEU A 20 -8.38 -6.95 -1.48
N ASP A 21 -7.28 -7.41 -0.88
CA ASP A 21 -6.93 -6.98 0.47
C ASP A 21 -6.57 -5.49 0.47
N LYS A 22 -7.47 -4.68 1.06
CA LYS A 22 -7.38 -3.22 1.17
C LYS A 22 -6.26 -2.78 2.12
N ARG A 23 -5.65 -3.67 2.91
CA ARG A 23 -4.49 -3.36 3.79
C ARG A 23 -3.24 -2.93 3.02
N ARG A 24 -3.18 -3.14 1.70
CA ARG A 24 -2.03 -2.69 0.88
C ARG A 24 -2.18 -1.22 0.46
N ARG A 25 -1.05 -0.50 0.45
CA ARG A 25 -0.88 0.90 0.00
C ARG A 25 -1.61 1.23 -1.33
N VAL A 26 -2.05 2.47 -1.45
CA VAL A 26 -2.56 3.08 -2.69
C VAL A 26 -1.42 3.17 -3.70
N THR A 27 -1.63 2.71 -4.94
CA THR A 27 -0.63 2.81 -6.02
C THR A 27 -0.59 4.24 -6.58
N PRO A 28 0.56 4.71 -7.10
CA PRO A 28 0.68 6.07 -7.67
C PRO A 28 -0.39 6.38 -8.72
N GLU A 29 -0.67 5.45 -9.63
CA GLU A 29 -1.68 5.58 -10.69
C GLU A 29 -3.11 5.78 -10.18
N LYS A 30 -3.42 5.24 -8.99
CA LYS A 30 -4.76 5.37 -8.41
C LYS A 30 -4.85 6.51 -7.40
N LYS A 31 -3.73 7.19 -7.11
CA LYS A 31 -3.63 8.21 -6.05
C LYS A 31 -4.66 9.32 -6.21
N ASP A 32 -4.90 9.77 -7.44
CA ASP A 32 -5.84 10.87 -7.74
C ASP A 32 -7.30 10.54 -7.42
N LYS A 33 -7.65 9.25 -7.34
CA LYS A 33 -9.00 8.80 -6.95
C LYS A 33 -9.21 8.80 -5.44
N TYR A 34 -8.16 9.00 -4.65
CA TYR A 34 -8.23 9.01 -3.19
C TYR A 34 -7.91 10.41 -2.66
N PRO A 35 -8.73 10.95 -1.75
CA PRO A 35 -8.43 12.24 -1.15
C PRO A 35 -7.11 12.18 -0.38
N PRO A 36 -6.33 13.28 -0.37
CA PRO A 36 -5.13 13.36 0.45
C PRO A 36 -5.47 13.20 1.93
N LEU A 37 -4.56 12.59 2.71
CA LEU A 37 -4.70 12.56 4.16
C LEU A 37 -4.70 14.00 4.68
N LYS A 38 -5.54 14.26 5.69
CA LYS A 38 -5.52 15.53 6.40
C LYS A 38 -4.13 15.72 7.02
N PRO A 39 -3.56 16.94 6.99
CA PRO A 39 -2.29 17.20 7.64
C PRO A 39 -2.43 16.88 9.13
N HIS A 40 -1.50 16.09 9.65
CA HIS A 40 -1.41 15.87 11.09
C HIS A 40 -0.88 17.15 11.74
N LYS A 41 -1.62 17.73 12.67
CA LYS A 41 -1.13 18.82 13.52
C LYS A 41 -0.42 18.17 14.71
N HIS A 42 0.90 18.09 14.66
CA HIS A 42 1.66 17.65 15.82
C HIS A 42 1.67 18.75 16.89
N THR A 43 1.29 18.41 18.12
CA THR A 43 1.54 19.26 19.28
C THR A 43 2.90 18.93 19.88
N PRO A 44 3.70 19.92 20.31
CA PRO A 44 4.94 19.63 21.03
C PRO A 44 4.67 18.75 22.25
N ASN A 45 5.46 17.67 22.41
CA ASN A 45 5.35 16.64 23.45
C ASN A 45 4.14 15.68 23.36
N ASP A 46 3.54 15.52 22.18
CA ASP A 46 2.62 14.41 21.84
C ASP A 46 3.37 13.12 21.47
#